data_AF-A0A7C1PG57-F1
#
_entry.id   AF-A0A7C1PG57-F1
#
_cell.length_a   1.000
_cell.length_b   1.000
_cell.length_c   1.000
_cell.angle_alpha   90.00
_cell.angle_beta   90.00
_cell.angle_gamma   90.00
#
_symmetry.space_group_name_H-M   'P 1'
#
loop_
_entity.id
_entity.type
_entity.pdbx_description
1 polymer ?
#
loop_
_entity_poly.entity_id
_entity_poly.type
_entity_poly.pdbx_seq_one_letter_code
_entity_poly.pdbx_strand_id
1 'polypeptide(L)'
;MLFGGLAAAWATDWPGYRGPTADGRAPQSCQPPTTWSEQENVRWKVRIHGKGWSSPVVWGKQIWLTTADEVKADKAPPPKKGDPPPNPVARVSFYAVCVDRETGRILYDLRLGTEENPAYCHPFNSYASCTPYVEAGRLYAHFGSHGTWCVDTNSGQVLWERRDLPCNHFRGPASSPVVYGDLLYLIFDGFDQQYVTALDKRTGKTVWKRNREIKYSTDNGDYKKAYATPALFVVEGRPQLVCPSAECTIAYDPQSGEELWRISHGGMNGAARPVMGHGLLYLTSGHNARLLAIRPTGRGVLGESAVVWRAGKGVPTRPSLLLDGDLLYMVSDQGIASCLDARTGKVYYSERLDGEFSASPVWANGFIYYCSQNGKTFVVKAGREFVLEAENRLEDGFMASPAVSDDSLILRTRTHLYRIARP
;
A
#
# COMPACT_ATOMS: atom_id res chain seq x y z
N MET A 1 34.29 3.38 25.78
CA MET A 1 33.15 4.28 25.54
C MET A 1 33.08 4.56 24.05
N LEU A 2 32.09 4.02 23.36
CA LEU A 2 31.81 4.30 21.95
C LEU A 2 30.31 4.57 21.87
N PHE A 3 29.94 5.84 21.90
CA PHE A 3 28.59 6.30 21.60
C PHE A 3 28.38 6.13 20.10
N GLY A 4 27.75 5.02 19.70
CA GLY A 4 27.17 4.88 18.38
C GLY A 4 26.01 5.86 18.28
N GLY A 5 26.18 6.93 17.52
CA GLY A 5 25.12 7.89 17.25
C GLY A 5 23.95 7.20 16.57
N LEU A 6 22.85 7.05 17.30
CA LEU A 6 21.53 6.91 16.69
C LEU A 6 21.32 8.15 15.82
N ALA A 7 21.38 7.99 14.50
CA ALA A 7 20.79 8.97 13.61
C ALA A 7 19.31 9.07 14.02
N ALA A 8 18.93 10.18 14.63
CA ALA A 8 17.54 10.43 14.98
C ALA A 8 16.73 10.32 13.69
N ALA A 9 15.77 9.40 13.65
CA ALA A 9 14.71 9.44 12.65
C ALA A 9 14.13 10.86 12.68
N TRP A 10 14.01 11.49 11.52
CA TRP A 10 13.38 12.80 11.49
C TRP A 10 11.92 12.58 11.87
N ALA A 11 11.34 13.48 12.66
CA ALA A 11 9.99 13.33 13.22
C ALA A 11 8.88 13.23 12.14
N THR A 12 9.24 13.17 10.86
CA THR A 12 8.42 13.38 9.69
C THR A 12 8.74 12.44 8.52
N ASP A 13 9.52 11.39 8.76
CA ASP A 13 9.76 10.33 7.77
C ASP A 13 8.46 9.54 7.44
N TRP A 14 8.35 9.13 6.19
CA TRP A 14 7.22 8.34 5.67
C TRP A 14 7.75 7.07 4.99
N PRO A 15 8.26 6.10 5.77
CA PRO A 15 9.18 5.08 5.27
C PRO A 15 8.54 4.03 4.36
N GLY A 16 7.21 3.86 4.38
CA GLY A 16 6.55 2.79 3.65
C GLY A 16 5.12 3.12 3.27
N TYR A 17 4.43 2.16 2.66
CA TYR A 17 3.02 2.29 2.34
C TYR A 17 2.22 2.68 3.59
N ARG A 18 1.51 3.80 3.50
CA ARG A 18 0.71 4.40 4.58
C ARG A 18 1.50 4.91 5.80
N GLY A 19 2.78 5.20 5.63
CA GLY A 19 3.55 6.01 6.57
C GLY A 19 4.12 5.25 7.76
N PRO A 20 4.58 5.97 8.79
CA PRO A 20 5.39 5.40 9.89
C PRO A 20 4.61 4.40 10.75
N THR A 21 3.31 4.62 10.92
CA THR A 21 2.37 3.74 11.64
C THR A 21 1.62 2.80 10.71
N ALA A 22 1.82 2.97 9.39
CA ALA A 22 1.23 2.16 8.33
C ALA A 22 -0.31 2.11 8.30
N ASP A 23 -0.96 3.07 8.96
CA ASP A 23 -2.41 3.28 9.03
C ASP A 23 -2.83 4.59 8.35
N GLY A 24 -1.90 5.29 7.68
CA GLY A 24 -2.16 6.51 6.91
C GLY A 24 -2.32 7.74 7.79
N ARG A 25 -1.70 7.76 8.97
CA ARG A 25 -1.70 8.92 9.86
C ARG A 25 -0.35 9.63 9.88
N ALA A 26 -0.38 10.94 9.71
CA ALA A 26 0.75 11.79 10.00
C ALA A 26 0.88 12.05 11.51
N PRO A 27 2.10 12.35 12.01
CA PRO A 27 2.29 12.93 13.33
C PRO A 27 1.39 14.16 13.56
N GLN A 28 0.91 14.35 14.78
CA GLN A 28 0.02 15.47 15.13
C GLN A 28 0.67 16.84 14.89
N SER A 29 1.99 16.91 14.87
CA SER A 29 2.74 18.13 14.60
C SER A 29 2.72 18.56 13.14
N CYS A 30 2.42 17.66 12.20
CA CYS A 30 2.41 17.97 10.77
C CYS A 30 1.15 18.74 10.40
N GLN A 31 1.31 19.90 9.75
CA GLN A 31 0.23 20.80 9.34
C GLN A 31 0.24 21.10 7.83
N PRO A 32 0.09 20.08 6.97
CA PRO A 32 0.01 20.32 5.53
C PRO A 32 -1.15 21.26 5.16
N PRO A 33 -1.04 21.98 4.02
CA PRO A 33 -2.10 22.86 3.57
C PRO A 33 -3.40 22.08 3.26
N THR A 34 -4.53 22.78 3.35
CA THR A 34 -5.85 22.25 2.97
C THR A 34 -6.27 22.70 1.56
N THR A 35 -5.65 23.76 1.03
CA THR A 35 -5.92 24.31 -0.31
C THR A 35 -4.67 24.28 -1.20
N TRP A 36 -4.83 23.97 -2.49
CA TRP A 36 -3.81 24.05 -3.53
C TRP A 36 -4.44 23.91 -4.93
N SER A 37 -3.66 24.25 -5.95
CA SER A 37 -4.00 24.03 -7.36
C SER A 37 -2.73 23.69 -8.13
N GLU A 38 -2.76 23.69 -9.46
CA GLU A 38 -1.53 23.62 -10.27
C GLU A 38 -0.62 24.86 -10.10
N GLN A 39 -1.15 25.96 -9.55
CA GLN A 39 -0.43 27.24 -9.40
C GLN A 39 -0.28 27.70 -7.94
N GLU A 40 -1.07 27.15 -7.01
CA GLU A 40 -1.09 27.57 -5.60
C GLU A 40 -0.56 26.46 -4.69
N ASN A 41 0.26 26.82 -3.70
CA ASN A 41 0.85 25.91 -2.71
C ASN A 41 1.65 24.73 -3.30
N VAL A 42 2.07 24.83 -4.57
CA VAL A 42 3.00 23.89 -5.21
C VAL A 42 4.42 24.41 -5.05
N ARG A 43 5.25 23.71 -4.27
CA ARG A 43 6.68 24.07 -4.14
C ARG A 43 7.49 23.64 -5.34
N TRP A 44 7.17 22.46 -5.86
CA TRP A 44 7.71 21.94 -7.10
C TRP A 44 6.78 20.85 -7.65
N LYS A 45 6.88 20.64 -8.96
CA LYS A 45 6.25 19.58 -9.75
C LYS A 45 7.34 18.99 -10.64
N VAL A 46 7.52 17.67 -10.60
CA VAL A 46 8.51 16.98 -11.43
C VAL A 46 7.85 15.82 -12.17
N ARG A 47 8.15 15.68 -13.47
CA ARG A 47 7.65 14.55 -14.27
C ARG A 47 8.38 13.27 -13.87
N ILE A 48 7.63 12.19 -13.72
CA ILE A 48 8.15 10.84 -13.49
C ILE A 48 7.89 10.01 -14.75
N HIS A 49 8.92 9.35 -15.27
CA HIS A 49 8.80 8.50 -16.46
C HIS A 49 8.12 7.16 -16.12
N GLY A 50 7.75 6.42 -17.17
CA GLY A 50 7.12 5.11 -17.05
C GLY A 50 5.73 5.14 -16.39
N LYS A 51 5.24 3.96 -16.03
CA LYS A 51 3.97 3.73 -15.35
C LYS A 51 4.23 3.13 -13.98
N GLY A 52 3.66 3.68 -12.92
CA GLY A 52 3.76 3.11 -11.57
C GLY A 52 2.73 3.67 -10.61
N TRP A 53 2.18 2.81 -9.75
CA TRP A 53 1.14 3.16 -8.77
C TRP A 53 1.66 3.16 -7.32
N SER A 54 2.96 2.94 -7.11
CA SER A 54 3.56 3.03 -5.79
C SER A 54 3.37 4.41 -5.18
N SER A 55 3.09 4.43 -3.88
CA SER A 55 3.04 5.68 -3.12
C SER A 55 4.47 6.22 -2.91
N PRO A 56 4.67 7.54 -2.87
CA PRO A 56 5.97 8.08 -2.50
C PRO A 56 6.30 7.71 -1.05
N VAL A 57 7.58 7.43 -0.77
CA VAL A 57 8.11 7.24 0.58
C VAL A 57 9.19 8.26 0.84
N VAL A 58 9.31 8.72 2.09
CA VAL A 58 10.21 9.83 2.46
C VAL A 58 11.15 9.38 3.57
N TRP A 59 12.43 9.63 3.39
CA TRP A 59 13.45 9.49 4.43
C TRP A 59 14.44 10.65 4.38
N GLY A 60 14.40 11.51 5.41
CA GLY A 60 15.12 12.77 5.43
C GLY A 60 14.79 13.63 4.21
N LYS A 61 15.81 13.94 3.40
CA LYS A 61 15.68 14.76 2.19
C LYS A 61 15.35 13.96 0.92
N GLN A 62 15.19 12.65 1.02
CA GLN A 62 14.98 11.80 -0.15
C GLN A 62 13.52 11.35 -0.24
N ILE A 63 12.91 11.52 -1.41
CA ILE A 63 11.63 10.92 -1.76
C ILE A 63 11.89 9.79 -2.76
N TRP A 64 11.48 8.58 -2.43
CA TRP A 64 11.62 7.42 -3.31
C TRP A 64 10.26 6.93 -3.82
N LEU A 65 10.27 6.44 -5.06
CA LEU A 65 9.14 5.77 -5.69
C LEU A 65 9.63 4.75 -6.72
N THR A 66 8.75 3.84 -7.14
CA THR A 66 9.03 2.88 -8.21
C THR A 66 8.24 3.20 -9.47
N THR A 67 8.84 2.92 -10.63
CA THR A 67 8.17 3.02 -11.93
C THR A 67 8.60 1.87 -12.85
N ALA A 68 7.85 1.65 -13.92
CA ALA A 68 8.15 0.65 -14.94
C ALA A 68 8.00 1.24 -16.33
N ASP A 69 9.04 1.10 -17.16
CA ASP A 69 8.97 1.43 -18.58
C ASP A 69 8.51 0.20 -19.38
N GLU A 70 7.41 0.34 -20.10
CA GLU A 70 6.80 -0.74 -20.90
C GLU A 70 7.06 -0.51 -22.39
N VAL A 71 7.61 -1.52 -23.07
CA VAL A 71 7.68 -1.59 -24.53
C VAL A 71 6.57 -2.52 -25.02
N LYS A 72 5.70 -2.01 -25.89
CA LYS A 72 4.58 -2.79 -26.43
C LYS A 72 5.07 -3.81 -27.47
N ALA A 73 4.38 -4.95 -27.54
CA ALA A 73 4.56 -5.92 -28.62
C ALA A 73 3.91 -5.40 -29.91
N ASP A 74 4.55 -5.61 -31.06
CA ASP A 74 4.02 -5.24 -32.38
C ASP A 74 2.76 -6.05 -32.76
N LYS A 75 2.68 -7.30 -32.27
CA LYS A 75 1.52 -8.20 -32.41
C LYS A 75 1.37 -9.03 -31.13
N ALA A 76 0.22 -8.89 -30.46
CA ALA A 76 -0.17 -9.81 -29.40
C ALA A 76 -0.57 -11.15 -30.05
N PRO A 77 0.00 -12.30 -29.64
CA PRO A 77 -0.48 -13.60 -30.09
C PRO A 77 -1.98 -13.75 -29.75
N PRO A 78 -2.81 -14.35 -30.63
CA PRO A 78 -4.17 -14.68 -30.24
C PRO A 78 -4.13 -15.61 -29.01
N PRO A 79 -4.96 -15.37 -27.98
CA PRO A 79 -4.97 -16.23 -26.79
C PRO A 79 -5.34 -17.65 -27.21
N LYS A 80 -4.65 -18.67 -26.67
CA LYS A 80 -5.15 -20.04 -26.80
C LYS A 80 -6.35 -20.22 -25.87
N LYS A 81 -7.22 -21.17 -26.18
CA LYS A 81 -8.39 -21.49 -25.34
C LYS A 81 -7.89 -21.91 -23.95
N GLY A 82 -8.21 -21.10 -22.93
CA GLY A 82 -7.79 -21.32 -21.53
C GLY A 82 -6.56 -20.51 -21.09
N ASP A 83 -5.89 -19.80 -22.01
CA ASP A 83 -4.76 -18.94 -21.67
C ASP A 83 -5.22 -17.60 -21.06
N PRO A 84 -4.35 -16.94 -20.26
CA PRO A 84 -4.47 -15.52 -19.95
C PRO A 84 -4.73 -14.65 -21.19
N PRO A 85 -5.35 -13.46 -21.03
CA PRO A 85 -5.30 -12.45 -22.08
C PRO A 85 -3.86 -12.21 -22.52
N PRO A 86 -3.59 -12.03 -23.83
CA PRO A 86 -2.22 -11.82 -24.27
C PRO A 86 -1.66 -10.55 -23.66
N ASN A 87 -0.42 -10.61 -23.20
CA ASN A 87 0.25 -9.45 -22.63
C ASN A 87 0.65 -8.49 -23.75
N PRO A 88 0.15 -7.24 -23.78
CA PRO A 88 0.56 -6.27 -24.80
C PRO A 88 1.98 -5.76 -24.59
N VAL A 89 2.65 -6.13 -23.48
CA VAL A 89 4.00 -5.69 -23.14
C VAL A 89 5.01 -6.77 -23.57
N ALA A 90 5.89 -6.42 -24.51
CA ALA A 90 6.99 -7.27 -24.95
C ALA A 90 8.19 -7.20 -24.00
N ARG A 91 8.41 -6.03 -23.37
CA ARG A 91 9.51 -5.81 -22.45
C ARG A 91 9.14 -4.81 -21.38
N VAL A 92 9.58 -5.05 -20.16
CA VAL A 92 9.45 -4.10 -19.05
C VAL A 92 10.81 -3.84 -18.41
N SER A 93 11.09 -2.59 -18.03
CA SER A 93 12.24 -2.22 -17.20
C SER A 93 11.77 -1.60 -15.90
N PHE A 94 12.32 -2.04 -14.77
CA PHE A 94 11.93 -1.65 -13.42
C PHE A 94 12.90 -0.60 -12.88
N TYR A 95 12.35 0.45 -12.25
CA TYR A 95 13.15 1.57 -11.76
C TYR A 95 12.80 1.95 -10.32
N ALA A 96 13.84 2.39 -9.59
CA ALA A 96 13.69 3.19 -8.37
C ALA A 96 14.16 4.61 -8.66
N VAL A 97 13.29 5.59 -8.42
CA VAL A 97 13.56 7.01 -8.66
C VAL A 97 13.62 7.71 -7.31
N CYS A 98 14.71 8.46 -7.08
CA CYS A 98 14.88 9.34 -5.92
C CYS A 98 14.77 10.79 -6.35
N VAL A 99 13.95 11.54 -5.64
CA VAL A 99 13.76 12.98 -5.81
C VAL A 99 14.20 13.70 -4.55
N ASP A 100 14.96 14.78 -4.69
CA ASP A 100 15.28 15.69 -3.60
C ASP A 100 14.01 16.38 -3.10
N ARG A 101 13.70 16.19 -1.82
CA ARG A 101 12.46 16.67 -1.20
C ARG A 101 12.31 18.18 -1.26
N GLU A 102 13.40 18.94 -1.18
CA GLU A 102 13.34 20.40 -1.11
C GLU A 102 13.23 21.03 -2.50
N THR A 103 13.95 20.50 -3.48
CA THR A 103 14.12 21.11 -4.81
C THR A 103 13.34 20.42 -5.93
N GLY A 104 12.86 19.19 -5.72
CA GLY A 104 12.19 18.40 -6.76
C GLY A 104 13.13 17.83 -7.82
N ARG A 105 14.45 17.96 -7.66
CA ARG A 105 15.45 17.42 -8.60
C ARG A 105 15.54 15.91 -8.45
N ILE A 106 15.62 15.18 -9.56
CA ILE A 106 15.90 13.74 -9.55
C ILE A 106 17.37 13.56 -9.14
N LEU A 107 17.60 12.88 -8.01
CA LEU A 107 18.93 12.54 -7.49
C LEU A 107 19.42 11.21 -8.07
N TYR A 108 18.52 10.24 -8.17
CA TYR A 108 18.80 8.92 -8.72
C TYR A 108 17.66 8.47 -9.62
N ASP A 109 18.01 7.86 -10.75
CA ASP A 109 17.10 7.18 -11.66
C ASP A 109 17.70 5.81 -11.99
N LEU A 110 17.36 4.82 -11.17
CA LEU A 110 18.07 3.54 -11.11
C LEU A 110 17.28 2.47 -11.84
N ARG A 111 17.78 2.02 -13.00
CA ARG A 111 17.26 0.82 -13.66
C ARG A 111 17.72 -0.42 -12.90
N LEU A 112 16.79 -1.06 -12.19
CA LEU A 112 17.06 -2.24 -11.35
C LEU A 112 17.10 -3.54 -12.15
N GLY A 113 16.28 -3.63 -13.20
CA GLY A 113 16.23 -4.81 -14.04
C GLY A 113 15.34 -4.63 -15.26
N THR A 114 15.48 -5.57 -16.20
CA THR A 114 14.65 -5.66 -17.40
C THR A 114 14.19 -7.11 -17.56
N GLU A 115 12.97 -7.29 -18.05
CA GLU A 115 12.37 -8.58 -18.35
C GLU A 115 11.73 -8.56 -19.74
N GLU A 116 12.11 -9.54 -20.57
CA GLU A 116 11.49 -9.81 -21.86
C GLU A 116 10.29 -10.74 -21.66
N ASN A 117 9.20 -10.49 -22.38
CA ASN A 117 7.93 -11.23 -22.31
C ASN A 117 7.42 -11.39 -20.86
N PRO A 118 7.23 -10.29 -20.11
CA PRO A 118 6.80 -10.37 -18.72
C PRO A 118 5.43 -11.06 -18.57
N ALA A 119 5.14 -11.55 -17.36
CA ALA A 119 3.79 -12.03 -17.03
C ALA A 119 2.74 -10.93 -17.25
N TYR A 120 1.51 -11.33 -17.62
CA TYR A 120 0.41 -10.39 -17.86
C TYR A 120 0.22 -9.42 -16.68
N CYS A 121 -0.04 -8.15 -17.01
CA CYS A 121 -0.45 -7.12 -16.06
C CYS A 121 -1.71 -6.43 -16.59
N HIS A 122 -2.74 -6.35 -15.76
CA HIS A 122 -3.99 -5.73 -16.16
C HIS A 122 -3.78 -4.22 -16.41
N PRO A 123 -4.40 -3.57 -17.43
CA PRO A 123 -4.17 -2.16 -17.74
C PRO A 123 -4.46 -1.19 -16.59
N PHE A 124 -5.40 -1.53 -15.71
CA PHE A 124 -5.69 -0.78 -14.49
C PHE A 124 -4.54 -0.85 -13.47
N ASN A 125 -3.75 -1.91 -13.49
CA ASN A 125 -2.60 -2.12 -12.60
C ASN A 125 -1.29 -1.68 -13.29
N SER A 126 -0.18 -1.71 -12.55
CA SER A 126 1.18 -1.49 -13.06
C SER A 126 2.13 -2.53 -12.48
N TYR A 127 3.18 -2.87 -13.24
CA TYR A 127 4.32 -3.66 -12.75
C TYR A 127 5.02 -3.01 -11.53
N ALA A 128 4.89 -1.69 -11.35
CA ALA A 128 5.48 -0.91 -10.28
C ALA A 128 4.41 -0.37 -9.29
N SER A 129 3.44 -1.21 -8.91
CA SER A 129 2.38 -0.81 -7.98
C SER A 129 2.75 -0.97 -6.51
N CYS A 130 3.64 -1.91 -6.20
CA CYS A 130 4.18 -2.11 -4.86
C CYS A 130 4.95 -0.87 -4.41
N THR A 131 4.56 -0.29 -3.29
CA THR A 131 5.24 0.85 -2.67
C THR A 131 6.56 0.38 -2.05
N PRO A 132 7.72 0.99 -2.37
CA PRO A 132 8.97 0.59 -1.75
C PRO A 132 8.96 0.89 -0.24
N TYR A 133 9.94 0.35 0.49
CA TYR A 133 10.19 0.74 1.88
C TYR A 133 11.57 1.38 1.98
N VAL A 134 11.70 2.51 2.66
CA VAL A 134 12.97 3.22 2.87
C VAL A 134 13.26 3.34 4.36
N GLU A 135 14.52 3.11 4.71
CA GLU A 135 15.09 3.38 6.03
C GLU A 135 16.50 3.96 5.86
N ALA A 136 17.17 4.27 6.97
CA ALA A 136 18.53 4.80 6.93
C ALA A 136 19.47 3.90 6.10
N GLY A 137 20.00 4.45 5.00
CA GLY A 137 20.94 3.79 4.11
C GLY A 137 20.35 2.72 3.20
N ARG A 138 19.04 2.42 3.25
CA ARG A 138 18.45 1.32 2.47
C ARG A 138 17.08 1.64 1.89
N LEU A 139 16.91 1.31 0.62
CA LEU A 139 15.63 1.22 -0.07
C LEU A 139 15.36 -0.24 -0.43
N TYR A 140 14.16 -0.72 -0.14
CA TYR A 140 13.64 -2.01 -0.56
C TYR A 140 12.60 -1.80 -1.67
N ALA A 141 13.03 -1.99 -2.92
CA ALA A 141 12.16 -1.86 -4.09
C ALA A 141 11.66 -3.25 -4.50
N HIS A 142 10.35 -3.45 -4.51
CA HIS A 142 9.70 -4.73 -4.78
C HIS A 142 8.76 -4.62 -5.98
N PHE A 143 8.77 -5.60 -6.86
CA PHE A 143 7.96 -5.67 -8.08
C PHE A 143 7.28 -7.05 -8.18
N GLY A 144 6.85 -7.62 -7.04
CA GLY A 144 6.30 -8.97 -7.01
C GLY A 144 7.34 -10.02 -7.43
N SER A 145 6.92 -10.93 -8.31
CA SER A 145 7.77 -12.03 -8.79
C SER A 145 8.83 -11.57 -9.79
N HIS A 146 8.69 -10.35 -10.33
CA HIS A 146 9.68 -9.76 -11.24
C HIS A 146 10.99 -9.43 -10.53
N GLY A 147 10.92 -9.16 -9.22
CA GLY A 147 12.10 -9.07 -8.37
C GLY A 147 11.95 -8.16 -7.16
N THR A 148 12.91 -8.28 -6.25
CA THR A 148 13.09 -7.42 -5.08
C THR A 148 14.55 -7.00 -4.99
N TRP A 149 14.81 -5.71 -4.79
CA TRP A 149 16.14 -5.14 -4.66
C TRP A 149 16.28 -4.41 -3.34
N CYS A 150 17.45 -4.52 -2.72
CA CYS A 150 17.91 -3.56 -1.73
C CYS A 150 18.95 -2.65 -2.36
N VAL A 151 18.76 -1.35 -2.23
CA VAL A 151 19.63 -0.31 -2.77
C VAL A 151 20.17 0.52 -1.62
N ASP A 152 21.46 0.87 -1.67
CA ASP A 152 22.05 1.86 -0.78
C ASP A 152 21.57 3.27 -1.16
N THR A 153 20.92 3.98 -0.24
CA THR A 153 20.31 5.28 -0.53
C THR A 153 21.30 6.44 -0.63
N ASN A 154 22.58 6.22 -0.31
CA ASN A 154 23.63 7.25 -0.40
C ASN A 154 24.41 7.18 -1.72
N SER A 155 24.45 6.02 -2.34
CA SER A 155 25.24 5.75 -3.56
C SER A 155 24.38 5.29 -4.74
N GLY A 156 23.17 4.80 -4.50
CA GLY A 156 22.32 4.18 -5.52
C GLY A 156 22.76 2.77 -5.92
N GLN A 157 23.74 2.17 -5.22
CA GLN A 157 24.22 0.82 -5.53
C GLN A 157 23.25 -0.25 -5.05
N VAL A 158 23.04 -1.29 -5.87
CA VAL A 158 22.31 -2.49 -5.45
C VAL A 158 23.17 -3.29 -4.47
N LEU A 159 22.64 -3.49 -3.26
CA LEU A 159 23.28 -4.25 -2.18
C LEU A 159 22.96 -5.75 -2.29
N TRP A 160 21.74 -6.08 -2.70
CA TRP A 160 21.31 -7.45 -3.03
C TRP A 160 20.06 -7.43 -3.90
N GLU A 161 19.80 -8.51 -4.63
CA GLU A 161 18.56 -8.73 -5.38
C GLU A 161 18.01 -10.16 -5.17
N ARG A 162 16.70 -10.32 -5.35
CA ARG A 162 15.97 -11.60 -5.33
C ARG A 162 14.99 -11.65 -6.49
N ARG A 163 15.18 -12.59 -7.41
CA ARG A 163 14.30 -12.85 -8.57
C ARG A 163 13.79 -14.30 -8.63
N ASP A 164 14.05 -15.05 -7.57
CA ASP A 164 13.79 -16.48 -7.40
C ASP A 164 12.52 -16.76 -6.57
N LEU A 165 11.62 -15.78 -6.46
CA LEU A 165 10.35 -15.89 -5.72
C LEU A 165 9.18 -15.97 -6.72
N PRO A 166 8.84 -17.18 -7.20
CA PRO A 166 7.83 -17.34 -8.25
C PRO A 166 6.42 -17.12 -7.71
N CYS A 167 5.57 -16.54 -8.53
CA CYS A 167 4.13 -16.40 -8.34
C CYS A 167 3.55 -15.79 -9.62
N ASN A 168 2.53 -16.41 -10.18
CA ASN A 168 1.77 -15.84 -11.29
C ASN A 168 0.80 -14.80 -10.74
N HIS A 169 1.17 -13.52 -10.79
CA HIS A 169 0.29 -12.43 -10.34
C HIS A 169 -0.96 -12.29 -11.21
N PHE A 170 -0.94 -12.77 -12.45
CA PHE A 170 -1.95 -12.63 -13.50
C PHE A 170 -2.34 -11.19 -13.85
N ARG A 171 -2.77 -10.37 -12.89
CA ARG A 171 -3.18 -8.97 -13.11
C ARG A 171 -2.13 -7.96 -12.61
N GLY A 172 -0.89 -8.41 -12.39
CA GLY A 172 0.22 -7.61 -11.86
C GLY A 172 0.30 -7.60 -10.32
N PRO A 173 1.49 -7.31 -9.75
CA PRO A 173 1.72 -7.28 -8.31
C PRO A 173 1.18 -6.00 -7.66
N ALA A 174 0.98 -6.00 -6.34
CA ALA A 174 0.58 -4.79 -5.59
C ALA A 174 0.92 -4.83 -4.09
N SER A 175 1.12 -6.00 -3.49
CA SER A 175 1.48 -6.10 -2.06
C SER A 175 2.86 -5.49 -1.82
N SER A 176 2.94 -4.51 -0.92
CA SER A 176 4.17 -3.77 -0.66
C SER A 176 5.03 -4.48 0.39
N PRO A 177 6.37 -4.35 0.35
CA PRO A 177 7.25 -4.83 1.41
C PRO A 177 6.94 -4.17 2.76
N VAL A 178 7.12 -4.93 3.83
CA VAL A 178 7.04 -4.43 5.22
C VAL A 178 8.30 -4.83 5.96
N VAL A 179 8.87 -3.89 6.72
CA VAL A 179 10.06 -4.13 7.56
C VAL A 179 9.66 -4.15 9.03
N TYR A 180 10.22 -5.10 9.78
CA TYR A 180 10.16 -5.13 11.24
C TYR A 180 11.43 -5.76 11.80
N GLY A 181 12.13 -5.02 12.67
CA GLY A 181 13.44 -5.43 13.16
C GLY A 181 14.41 -5.66 11.99
N ASP A 182 14.94 -6.87 11.90
CA ASP A 182 15.89 -7.31 10.87
C ASP A 182 15.25 -8.00 9.68
N LEU A 183 13.90 -8.09 9.65
CA LEU A 183 13.16 -8.85 8.65
C LEU A 183 12.42 -7.94 7.67
N LEU A 184 12.45 -8.34 6.40
CA LEU A 184 11.67 -7.82 5.30
C LEU A 184 10.62 -8.88 4.90
N TYR A 185 9.34 -8.56 5.02
CA TYR A 185 8.24 -9.45 4.66
C TYR A 185 7.72 -9.15 3.27
N LEU A 186 7.52 -10.22 2.50
CA LEU A 186 6.89 -10.20 1.19
C LEU A 186 5.73 -11.19 1.17
N ILE A 187 4.60 -10.78 0.61
CA ILE A 187 3.41 -11.62 0.44
C ILE A 187 3.16 -11.84 -1.03
N PHE A 188 2.86 -13.09 -1.36
CA PHE A 188 2.48 -13.51 -2.68
C PHE A 188 1.12 -14.22 -2.57
N ASP A 189 0.08 -13.60 -3.09
CA ASP A 189 -1.26 -14.18 -3.23
C ASP A 189 -1.63 -14.17 -4.72
N GLY A 190 -0.99 -15.07 -5.48
CA GLY A 190 -1.09 -15.17 -6.93
C GLY A 190 -2.20 -16.10 -7.41
N PHE A 191 -2.27 -16.25 -8.73
CA PHE A 191 -3.19 -17.17 -9.40
C PHE A 191 -2.87 -18.64 -9.06
N ASP A 192 -1.59 -18.97 -8.97
CA ASP A 192 -1.07 -20.33 -8.82
C ASP A 192 -0.63 -20.66 -7.39
N GLN A 193 -0.10 -19.68 -6.64
CA GLN A 193 0.54 -19.90 -5.35
C GLN A 193 0.22 -18.81 -4.33
N GLN A 194 0.11 -19.21 -3.06
CA GLN A 194 -0.09 -18.32 -1.92
C GLN A 194 0.92 -18.60 -0.82
N TYR A 195 1.81 -17.65 -0.55
CA TYR A 195 2.83 -17.77 0.50
C TYR A 195 3.23 -16.43 1.09
N VAL A 196 3.76 -16.49 2.30
CA VAL A 196 4.44 -15.37 2.98
C VAL A 196 5.90 -15.75 3.17
N THR A 197 6.81 -14.82 2.96
CA THR A 197 8.24 -15.04 3.20
C THR A 197 8.83 -13.86 3.97
N ALA A 198 9.72 -14.18 4.91
CA ALA A 198 10.60 -13.20 5.55
C ALA A 198 12.02 -13.37 5.03
N LEU A 199 12.63 -12.25 4.68
CA LEU A 199 14.02 -12.16 4.28
C LEU A 199 14.81 -11.43 5.37
N ASP A 200 16.05 -11.81 5.58
CA ASP A 200 17.00 -10.96 6.28
C ASP A 200 17.18 -9.68 5.44
N LYS A 201 16.83 -8.53 6.01
CA LYS A 201 16.78 -7.27 5.26
C LYS A 201 18.16 -6.76 4.81
N ARG A 202 19.25 -7.27 5.40
CA ARG A 202 20.61 -6.85 5.09
C ARG A 202 21.21 -7.64 3.93
N THR A 203 20.85 -8.92 3.83
CA THR A 203 21.45 -9.89 2.89
C THR A 203 20.48 -10.39 1.82
N GLY A 204 19.18 -10.20 2.01
CA GLY A 204 18.14 -10.72 1.12
C GLY A 204 17.89 -12.22 1.26
N LYS A 205 18.61 -12.94 2.14
CA LYS A 205 18.45 -14.39 2.33
C LYS A 205 17.11 -14.70 3.00
N THR A 206 16.46 -15.77 2.55
CA THR A 206 15.21 -16.24 3.17
C THR A 206 15.49 -16.74 4.59
N VAL A 207 14.80 -16.17 5.57
CA VAL A 207 14.79 -16.63 6.97
C VAL A 207 13.71 -17.69 7.15
N TRP A 208 12.51 -17.41 6.67
CA TRP A 208 11.43 -18.39 6.59
C TRP A 208 10.51 -18.11 5.40
N LYS A 209 9.84 -19.18 4.93
CA LYS A 209 8.77 -19.15 3.92
C LYS A 209 7.66 -20.08 4.36
N ARG A 210 6.40 -19.68 4.18
CA ARG A 210 5.21 -20.43 4.57
C ARG A 210 4.19 -20.42 3.46
N ASN A 211 3.75 -21.60 3.04
CA ASN A 211 2.51 -21.72 2.26
C ASN A 211 1.35 -21.30 3.17
N ARG A 212 0.40 -20.54 2.62
CA ARG A 212 -0.75 -20.05 3.39
C ARG A 212 -1.79 -21.14 3.63
N GLU A 213 -1.79 -22.21 2.83
CA GLU A 213 -2.68 -23.37 2.95
C GLU A 213 -4.15 -22.97 3.15
N ILE A 214 -4.60 -21.96 2.39
CA ILE A 214 -5.98 -21.46 2.46
C ILE A 214 -6.90 -22.43 1.72
N LYS A 215 -7.97 -22.85 2.38
CA LYS A 215 -9.06 -23.63 1.76
C LYS A 215 -10.01 -22.67 1.07
N TYR A 216 -9.76 -22.40 -0.21
CA TYR A 216 -10.61 -21.54 -1.04
C TYR A 216 -11.93 -22.23 -1.42
N SER A 217 -12.98 -21.42 -1.57
CA SER A 217 -14.30 -21.88 -2.05
C SER A 217 -14.32 -22.24 -3.55
N THR A 218 -13.20 -22.07 -4.25
CA THR A 218 -13.07 -22.20 -5.70
C THR A 218 -11.70 -22.77 -6.09
N ASP A 219 -11.65 -23.45 -7.24
CA ASP A 219 -10.41 -23.91 -7.88
C ASP A 219 -9.80 -22.86 -8.81
N ASN A 220 -10.59 -21.89 -9.27
CA ASN A 220 -10.16 -20.84 -10.20
C ASN A 220 -9.18 -19.87 -9.52
N GLY A 221 -7.93 -19.86 -10.00
CA GLY A 221 -6.85 -19.02 -9.50
C GLY A 221 -7.14 -17.51 -9.53
N ASP A 222 -8.01 -17.03 -10.43
CA ASP A 222 -8.35 -15.60 -10.50
C ASP A 222 -9.02 -15.14 -9.18
N TYR A 223 -9.78 -16.02 -8.54
CA TYR A 223 -10.50 -15.77 -7.30
C TYR A 223 -9.64 -15.95 -6.03
N LYS A 224 -8.47 -16.59 -6.15
CA LYS A 224 -7.55 -16.85 -5.02
C LYS A 224 -6.58 -15.71 -4.74
N LYS A 225 -6.55 -14.69 -5.61
CA LYS A 225 -5.60 -13.59 -5.53
C LYS A 225 -5.94 -12.56 -4.48
N ALA A 226 -4.90 -11.92 -3.98
CA ALA A 226 -4.99 -10.73 -3.16
C ALA A 226 -3.85 -9.76 -3.46
N TYR A 227 -4.07 -8.51 -3.08
CA TYR A 227 -3.19 -7.38 -3.37
C TYR A 227 -2.76 -6.66 -2.07
N ALA A 228 -3.35 -7.06 -0.94
CA ALA A 228 -3.17 -6.39 0.34
C ALA A 228 -1.72 -6.45 0.82
N THR A 229 -1.27 -5.32 1.34
CA THR A 229 0.00 -5.21 2.08
C THR A 229 -0.21 -5.70 3.52
N PRO A 230 0.70 -6.51 4.10
CA PRO A 230 0.57 -6.93 5.49
C PRO A 230 0.64 -5.77 6.46
N ALA A 231 0.18 -5.97 7.69
CA ALA A 231 0.43 -5.04 8.78
C ALA A 231 0.92 -5.75 10.04
N LEU A 232 1.85 -5.11 10.74
CA LEU A 232 2.33 -5.58 12.02
C LEU A 232 1.52 -4.91 13.13
N PHE A 233 0.98 -5.70 14.05
CA PHE A 233 0.26 -5.19 15.21
C PHE A 233 0.77 -5.84 16.48
N VAL A 234 0.70 -5.10 17.59
CA VAL A 234 0.95 -5.67 18.91
C VAL A 234 -0.39 -6.04 19.53
N VAL A 235 -0.59 -7.33 19.79
CA VAL A 235 -1.80 -7.88 20.38
C VAL A 235 -1.40 -8.60 21.67
N GLU A 236 -1.97 -8.17 22.79
CA GLU A 236 -1.64 -8.73 24.12
C GLU A 236 -0.13 -8.78 24.40
N GLY A 237 0.58 -7.71 24.00
CA GLY A 237 2.03 -7.58 24.17
C GLY A 237 2.89 -8.36 23.17
N ARG A 238 2.29 -9.05 22.18
CA ARG A 238 3.02 -9.85 21.18
C ARG A 238 2.88 -9.26 19.79
N PRO A 239 3.97 -9.11 19.01
CA PRO A 239 3.88 -8.68 17.63
C PRO A 239 3.27 -9.80 16.77
N GLN A 240 2.38 -9.42 15.87
CA GLN A 240 1.71 -10.33 14.92
C GLN A 240 1.79 -9.71 13.52
N LEU A 241 2.28 -10.49 12.56
CA LEU A 241 2.25 -10.12 11.14
C LEU A 241 0.89 -10.56 10.56
N VAL A 242 -0.03 -9.60 10.43
CA VAL A 242 -1.37 -9.83 9.89
C VAL A 242 -1.37 -9.68 8.38
N CYS A 243 -1.73 -10.76 7.71
CA CYS A 243 -1.69 -10.90 6.25
C CYS A 243 -3.11 -11.17 5.73
N PRO A 244 -3.82 -10.17 5.19
CA PRO A 244 -5.05 -10.43 4.44
C PRO A 244 -4.75 -11.27 3.17
N SER A 245 -5.77 -11.95 2.65
CA SER A 245 -5.77 -12.66 1.36
C SER A 245 -7.19 -12.59 0.77
N ALA A 246 -7.49 -13.40 -0.25
CA ALA A 246 -8.75 -13.31 -1.00
C ALA A 246 -9.96 -13.66 -0.12
N GLU A 247 -9.92 -14.80 0.59
CA GLU A 247 -11.03 -15.31 1.41
C GLU A 247 -10.71 -15.39 2.90
N CYS A 248 -9.45 -15.17 3.27
CA CYS A 248 -8.94 -15.42 4.61
C CYS A 248 -7.88 -14.40 5.01
N THR A 249 -7.86 -14.04 6.28
CA THR A 249 -6.77 -13.29 6.91
C THR A 249 -6.05 -14.19 7.90
N ILE A 250 -4.72 -14.22 7.84
CA ILE A 250 -3.86 -15.06 8.69
C ILE A 250 -2.88 -14.16 9.42
N ALA A 251 -2.70 -14.39 10.72
CA ALA A 251 -1.62 -13.78 11.50
C ALA A 251 -0.50 -14.77 11.74
N TYR A 252 0.73 -14.31 11.59
CA TYR A 252 1.94 -15.08 11.83
C TYR A 252 2.76 -14.48 12.96
N ASP A 253 3.49 -15.32 13.68
CA ASP A 253 4.63 -14.90 14.47
C ASP A 253 5.68 -14.31 13.51
N PRO A 254 6.08 -13.03 13.67
CA PRO A 254 6.98 -12.39 12.71
C PRO A 254 8.37 -13.03 12.63
N GLN A 255 8.83 -13.70 13.69
CA GLN A 255 10.18 -14.28 13.76
C GLN A 255 10.23 -15.69 13.18
N SER A 256 9.26 -16.55 13.52
CA SER A 256 9.26 -17.96 13.12
C SER A 256 8.41 -18.26 11.89
N GLY A 257 7.50 -17.36 11.53
CA GLY A 257 6.45 -17.62 10.54
C GLY A 257 5.45 -18.68 11.00
N GLU A 258 5.38 -18.99 12.30
CA GLU A 258 4.31 -19.84 12.84
C GLU A 258 2.97 -19.14 12.68
N GLU A 259 1.96 -19.84 12.19
CA GLU A 259 0.60 -19.31 12.18
C GLU A 259 0.06 -19.21 13.60
N LEU A 260 -0.38 -18.01 13.97
CA LEU A 260 -1.01 -17.75 15.27
C LEU A 260 -2.52 -18.01 15.19
N TRP A 261 -3.16 -17.42 14.20
CA TRP A 261 -4.58 -17.60 13.94
C TRP A 261 -4.92 -17.30 12.47
N ARG A 262 -6.08 -17.80 12.04
CA ARG A 262 -6.69 -17.46 10.76
C ARG A 262 -8.19 -17.25 10.90
N ILE A 263 -8.76 -16.39 10.07
CA ILE A 263 -10.20 -16.19 9.98
C ILE A 263 -10.63 -16.13 8.52
N SER A 264 -11.66 -16.89 8.17
CA SER A 264 -12.29 -16.81 6.85
C SER A 264 -13.35 -15.72 6.87
N HIS A 265 -13.23 -14.76 5.95
CA HIS A 265 -14.21 -13.70 5.75
C HIS A 265 -14.95 -13.83 4.40
N GLY A 266 -14.58 -14.83 3.59
CA GLY A 266 -15.04 -14.97 2.22
C GLY A 266 -14.58 -13.80 1.35
N GLY A 267 -15.19 -13.64 0.18
CA GLY A 267 -14.83 -12.61 -0.78
C GLY A 267 -13.67 -13.02 -1.69
N MET A 268 -13.01 -12.06 -2.32
CA MET A 268 -11.88 -12.27 -3.23
C MET A 268 -11.16 -10.95 -3.48
N ASN A 269 -9.91 -10.96 -3.95
CA ASN A 269 -9.19 -9.75 -4.36
C ASN A 269 -9.05 -8.67 -3.27
N GLY A 270 -8.83 -9.07 -2.00
CA GLY A 270 -8.58 -8.11 -0.92
C GLY A 270 -7.33 -7.26 -1.20
N ALA A 271 -7.48 -5.93 -1.25
CA ALA A 271 -6.38 -4.99 -1.49
C ALA A 271 -6.17 -3.99 -0.34
N ALA A 272 -7.20 -3.71 0.44
CA ALA A 272 -7.10 -2.82 1.60
C ALA A 272 -6.21 -3.43 2.70
N ARG A 273 -5.25 -2.65 3.18
CA ARG A 273 -4.50 -2.93 4.39
C ARG A 273 -5.41 -2.82 5.63
N PRO A 274 -5.31 -3.74 6.61
CA PRO A 274 -6.11 -3.66 7.82
C PRO A 274 -5.62 -2.54 8.74
N VAL A 275 -6.49 -2.08 9.64
CA VAL A 275 -6.16 -1.15 10.73
C VAL A 275 -6.64 -1.74 12.06
N MET A 276 -6.06 -1.30 13.18
CA MET A 276 -6.38 -1.81 14.50
C MET A 276 -6.57 -0.69 15.51
N GLY A 277 -7.53 -0.86 16.42
CA GLY A 277 -7.74 -0.01 17.58
C GLY A 277 -8.83 -0.57 18.47
N HIS A 278 -8.90 -0.15 19.72
CA HIS A 278 -9.91 -0.62 20.69
C HIS A 278 -9.90 -2.15 20.92
N GLY A 279 -8.76 -2.80 20.70
CA GLY A 279 -8.64 -4.27 20.73
C GLY A 279 -9.31 -4.98 19.55
N LEU A 280 -9.71 -4.24 18.51
CA LEU A 280 -10.36 -4.73 17.32
C LEU A 280 -9.49 -4.53 16.09
N LEU A 281 -9.47 -5.55 15.23
CA LEU A 281 -8.88 -5.51 13.89
C LEU A 281 -9.99 -5.30 12.87
N TYR A 282 -9.80 -4.34 11.97
CA TYR A 282 -10.76 -3.99 10.92
C TYR A 282 -10.29 -4.54 9.57
N LEU A 283 -11.09 -5.43 8.98
CA LEU A 283 -10.78 -6.16 7.75
C LEU A 283 -11.83 -5.87 6.67
N THR A 284 -11.40 -5.79 5.39
CA THR A 284 -12.34 -5.79 4.26
C THR A 284 -12.17 -7.06 3.41
N SER A 285 -13.29 -7.61 2.94
CA SER A 285 -13.31 -8.90 2.21
C SER A 285 -13.10 -8.79 0.69
N GLY A 286 -12.71 -7.62 0.15
CA GLY A 286 -12.53 -7.43 -1.31
C GLY A 286 -13.86 -7.43 -2.08
N HIS A 287 -14.01 -8.17 -3.18
CA HIS A 287 -15.25 -8.21 -3.99
C HIS A 287 -16.47 -8.64 -3.14
N ASN A 288 -17.64 -8.03 -3.40
CA ASN A 288 -18.80 -8.05 -2.48
C ASN A 288 -18.42 -7.59 -1.06
N ALA A 289 -17.67 -6.48 -1.01
CA ALA A 289 -16.96 -5.98 0.16
C ALA A 289 -17.83 -5.93 1.43
N ARG A 290 -17.31 -6.57 2.47
CA ARG A 290 -17.80 -6.48 3.84
C ARG A 290 -16.68 -5.96 4.71
N LEU A 291 -17.03 -5.11 5.66
CA LEU A 291 -16.17 -4.67 6.74
C LEU A 291 -16.47 -5.55 7.95
N LEU A 292 -15.42 -6.15 8.51
CA LEU A 292 -15.48 -6.94 9.73
C LEU A 292 -14.62 -6.27 10.80
N ALA A 293 -15.17 -6.10 11.99
CA ALA A 293 -14.38 -5.82 13.19
C ALA A 293 -14.28 -7.10 14.02
N ILE A 294 -13.05 -7.56 14.26
CA ILE A 294 -12.78 -8.84 14.92
C ILE A 294 -11.84 -8.65 16.12
N ARG A 295 -11.94 -9.54 17.12
CA ARG A 295 -10.95 -9.68 18.18
C ARG A 295 -9.80 -10.58 17.72
N PRO A 296 -8.57 -10.08 17.60
CA PRO A 296 -7.43 -10.84 17.05
C PRO A 296 -6.66 -11.65 18.11
N THR A 297 -7.31 -12.08 19.20
CA THR A 297 -6.64 -12.66 20.38
C THR A 297 -6.71 -14.19 20.47
N GLY A 298 -7.47 -14.85 19.59
CA GLY A 298 -7.58 -16.32 19.58
C GLY A 298 -6.35 -17.02 18.97
N ARG A 299 -6.37 -18.36 19.00
CA ARG A 299 -5.40 -19.23 18.31
C ARG A 299 -6.11 -20.14 17.30
N GLY A 300 -5.40 -20.51 16.23
CA GLY A 300 -5.91 -21.40 15.20
C GLY A 300 -7.05 -20.75 14.40
N VAL A 301 -8.08 -21.53 14.05
CA VAL A 301 -9.21 -21.04 13.25
C VAL A 301 -10.17 -20.26 14.14
N LEU A 302 -10.26 -18.95 13.91
CA LEU A 302 -11.23 -18.08 14.57
C LEU A 302 -12.62 -18.27 13.94
N GLY A 303 -13.63 -18.46 14.80
CA GLY A 303 -15.03 -18.57 14.39
C GLY A 303 -15.79 -17.25 14.49
N GLU A 304 -17.11 -17.32 14.28
CA GLU A 304 -18.02 -16.17 14.36
C GLU A 304 -17.97 -15.44 15.71
N SER A 305 -17.61 -16.11 16.80
CA SER A 305 -17.43 -15.50 18.13
C SER A 305 -16.31 -14.45 18.20
N ALA A 306 -15.36 -14.49 17.27
CA ALA A 306 -14.31 -13.47 17.17
C ALA A 306 -14.83 -12.17 16.55
N VAL A 307 -15.97 -12.21 15.84
CA VAL A 307 -16.52 -11.03 15.18
C VAL A 307 -17.37 -10.23 16.16
N VAL A 308 -17.04 -8.95 16.29
CA VAL A 308 -17.82 -8.01 17.10
C VAL A 308 -18.94 -7.36 16.29
N TRP A 309 -18.66 -6.91 15.07
CA TRP A 309 -19.69 -6.35 14.19
C TRP A 309 -19.31 -6.45 12.70
N ARG A 310 -20.31 -6.24 11.83
CA ARG A 310 -20.17 -6.21 10.37
C ARG A 310 -20.82 -4.97 9.77
N ALA A 311 -20.28 -4.48 8.66
CA ALA A 311 -20.93 -3.52 7.78
C ALA A 311 -20.77 -3.92 6.30
N GLY A 312 -21.73 -3.56 5.44
CA GLY A 312 -21.72 -3.97 4.03
C GLY A 312 -22.03 -2.86 3.02
N LYS A 313 -22.43 -1.66 3.46
CA LYS A 313 -22.69 -0.53 2.56
C LYS A 313 -21.43 0.34 2.44
N GLY A 314 -21.06 0.71 1.21
CA GLY A 314 -19.97 1.65 0.95
C GLY A 314 -18.56 1.14 1.32
N VAL A 315 -18.39 -0.16 1.54
CA VAL A 315 -17.09 -0.73 1.95
C VAL A 315 -16.11 -0.70 0.75
N PRO A 316 -14.88 -0.20 0.94
CA PRO A 316 -13.88 -0.19 -0.13
C PRO A 316 -13.32 -1.57 -0.45
N THR A 317 -12.94 -1.75 -1.72
CA THR A 317 -12.12 -2.90 -2.15
C THR A 317 -10.65 -2.54 -2.29
N ARG A 318 -10.33 -1.29 -2.67
CA ARG A 318 -8.95 -0.80 -2.87
C ARG A 318 -8.46 0.18 -1.79
N PRO A 319 -9.14 1.32 -1.54
CA PRO A 319 -8.68 2.25 -0.50
C PRO A 319 -8.70 1.57 0.87
N SER A 320 -7.62 1.66 1.64
CA SER A 320 -7.64 1.12 3.00
C SER A 320 -8.26 2.09 4.00
N LEU A 321 -8.77 1.54 5.09
CA LEU A 321 -9.47 2.27 6.15
C LEU A 321 -8.53 3.24 6.87
N LEU A 322 -9.08 4.24 7.55
CA LEU A 322 -8.33 5.15 8.42
C LEU A 322 -9.02 5.21 9.79
N LEU A 323 -8.25 5.06 10.87
CA LEU A 323 -8.77 5.13 12.23
C LEU A 323 -8.22 6.37 12.94
N ASP A 324 -9.11 7.22 13.46
CA ASP A 324 -8.75 8.34 14.32
C ASP A 324 -9.65 8.38 15.57
N GLY A 325 -9.04 8.21 16.75
CA GLY A 325 -9.78 8.04 18.00
C GLY A 325 -10.79 6.89 17.94
N ASP A 326 -12.07 7.19 18.19
CA ASP A 326 -13.18 6.23 18.09
C ASP A 326 -13.84 6.19 16.70
N LEU A 327 -13.26 6.87 15.70
CA LEU A 327 -13.87 7.06 14.38
C LEU A 327 -13.10 6.30 13.30
N LEU A 328 -13.82 5.45 12.57
CA LEU A 328 -13.31 4.70 11.43
C LEU A 328 -13.83 5.32 10.14
N TYR A 329 -12.90 5.77 9.30
CA TYR A 329 -13.16 6.42 8.03
C TYR A 329 -12.87 5.51 6.86
N MET A 330 -13.72 5.59 5.85
CA MET A 330 -13.55 4.87 4.59
C MET A 330 -13.99 5.73 3.41
N VAL A 331 -13.39 5.48 2.25
CA VAL A 331 -13.92 5.96 0.97
C VAL A 331 -14.07 4.75 0.05
N SER A 332 -15.27 4.51 -0.46
CA SER A 332 -15.48 3.42 -1.41
C SER A 332 -14.80 3.73 -2.73
N ASP A 333 -14.56 2.68 -3.52
CA ASP A 333 -14.05 2.75 -4.89
C ASP A 333 -14.80 3.74 -5.78
N GLN A 334 -16.08 3.98 -5.50
CA GLN A 334 -17.00 4.82 -6.25
C GLN A 334 -17.28 6.16 -5.55
N GLY A 335 -16.46 6.54 -4.56
CA GLY A 335 -16.54 7.85 -3.92
C GLY A 335 -17.63 8.00 -2.87
N ILE A 336 -17.97 6.95 -2.13
CA ILE A 336 -18.76 7.12 -0.89
C ILE A 336 -17.80 7.27 0.28
N ALA A 337 -17.69 8.48 0.83
CA ALA A 337 -16.95 8.73 2.07
C ALA A 337 -17.86 8.49 3.27
N SER A 338 -17.42 7.69 4.24
CA SER A 338 -18.21 7.38 5.44
C SER A 338 -17.37 7.45 6.71
N CYS A 339 -18.03 7.79 7.81
CA CYS A 339 -17.48 7.73 9.16
C CYS A 339 -18.35 6.81 10.02
N LEU A 340 -17.71 5.86 10.68
CA LEU A 340 -18.34 4.88 11.55
C LEU A 340 -17.75 4.98 12.95
N ASP A 341 -18.56 4.69 13.95
CA ASP A 341 -18.09 4.34 15.29
C ASP A 341 -17.27 3.04 15.20
N ALA A 342 -15.99 3.11 15.57
CA ALA A 342 -15.05 2.01 15.42
C ALA A 342 -15.40 0.81 16.32
N ARG A 343 -16.12 1.01 17.42
CA ARG A 343 -16.45 -0.06 18.38
C ARG A 343 -17.71 -0.80 18.02
N THR A 344 -18.65 -0.13 17.35
CA THR A 344 -20.01 -0.64 17.10
C THR A 344 -20.37 -0.77 15.62
N GLY A 345 -19.63 -0.12 14.72
CA GLY A 345 -19.95 -0.05 13.30
C GLY A 345 -21.11 0.90 12.98
N LYS A 346 -21.62 1.66 13.95
CA LYS A 346 -22.67 2.66 13.72
C LYS A 346 -22.17 3.73 12.76
N VAL A 347 -22.88 3.92 11.65
CA VAL A 347 -22.58 4.99 10.68
C VAL A 347 -23.01 6.34 11.25
N TYR A 348 -22.09 7.31 11.27
CA TYR A 348 -22.39 8.70 11.58
C TYR A 348 -22.79 9.50 10.34
N TYR A 349 -22.04 9.35 9.24
CA TYR A 349 -22.38 9.94 7.94
C TYR A 349 -21.93 9.06 6.77
N SER A 350 -22.51 9.29 5.59
CA SER A 350 -22.15 8.65 4.33
C SER A 350 -22.44 9.58 3.15
N GLU A 351 -21.41 10.23 2.62
CA GLU A 351 -21.52 11.28 1.61
C GLU A 351 -20.86 10.90 0.29
N ARG A 352 -21.38 11.46 -0.82
CA ARG A 352 -20.82 11.28 -2.17
C ARG A 352 -19.73 12.31 -2.42
N LEU A 353 -18.53 11.83 -2.73
CA LEU A 353 -17.46 12.58 -3.36
C LEU A 353 -17.46 12.29 -4.86
N ASP A 354 -17.12 13.30 -5.67
CA ASP A 354 -17.04 13.16 -7.11
C ASP A 354 -15.76 12.41 -7.55
N GLY A 355 -15.95 11.33 -8.30
CA GLY A 355 -14.88 10.52 -8.88
C GLY A 355 -14.73 9.11 -8.28
N GLU A 356 -13.80 8.36 -8.87
CA GLU A 356 -13.43 7.03 -8.40
C GLU A 356 -12.16 7.07 -7.55
N PHE A 357 -11.99 6.10 -6.65
CA PHE A 357 -10.89 6.07 -5.70
C PHE A 357 -10.11 4.76 -5.78
N SER A 358 -8.79 4.91 -5.73
CA SER A 358 -7.81 3.83 -5.62
C SER A 358 -6.78 4.15 -4.55
N ALA A 359 -6.42 5.43 -4.44
CA ALA A 359 -5.62 5.95 -3.34
C ALA A 359 -6.32 5.75 -2.00
N SER A 360 -5.54 5.35 -1.00
CA SER A 360 -5.97 5.35 0.39
C SER A 360 -6.00 6.77 0.95
N PRO A 361 -6.95 7.10 1.84
CA PRO A 361 -6.94 8.37 2.55
C PRO A 361 -5.73 8.50 3.48
N VAL A 362 -5.32 9.75 3.73
CA VAL A 362 -4.34 10.11 4.75
C VAL A 362 -4.96 11.09 5.73
N TRP A 363 -4.59 10.99 7.02
CA TRP A 363 -4.99 11.93 8.07
C TRP A 363 -3.80 12.80 8.45
N ALA A 364 -4.01 14.11 8.54
CA ALA A 364 -3.05 15.05 9.09
C ALA A 364 -3.79 16.26 9.69
N ASN A 365 -3.37 16.68 10.89
CA ASN A 365 -3.89 17.87 11.59
C ASN A 365 -5.43 17.96 11.65
N GLY A 366 -6.11 16.85 11.96
CA GLY A 366 -7.58 16.83 12.06
C GLY A 366 -8.31 16.86 10.71
N PHE A 367 -7.60 16.72 9.59
CA PHE A 367 -8.18 16.60 8.26
C PHE A 367 -7.88 15.24 7.64
N ILE A 368 -8.80 14.78 6.80
CA ILE A 368 -8.66 13.58 5.98
C ILE A 368 -8.63 14.00 4.52
N TYR A 369 -7.62 13.50 3.80
CA TYR A 369 -7.36 13.82 2.41
C TYR A 369 -7.73 12.62 1.53
N TYR A 370 -8.76 12.77 0.70
CA TYR A 370 -9.24 11.76 -0.23
C TYR A 370 -8.85 12.11 -1.66
N CYS A 371 -7.88 11.40 -2.24
CA CYS A 371 -7.39 11.64 -3.60
C CYS A 371 -8.07 10.72 -4.62
N SER A 372 -8.69 11.31 -5.65
CA SER A 372 -9.45 10.57 -6.66
C SER A 372 -8.66 10.30 -7.93
N GLN A 373 -9.13 9.34 -8.71
CA GLN A 373 -8.57 8.97 -10.00
C GLN A 373 -8.70 10.07 -11.07
N ASN A 374 -9.54 11.10 -10.87
CA ASN A 374 -9.71 12.21 -11.81
C ASN A 374 -8.92 13.47 -11.43
N GLY A 375 -8.10 13.41 -10.36
CA GLY A 375 -7.21 14.50 -9.95
C GLY A 375 -7.77 15.39 -8.87
N LYS A 376 -8.97 15.12 -8.38
CA LYS A 376 -9.52 15.83 -7.24
C LYS A 376 -8.93 15.31 -5.93
N THR A 377 -8.77 16.22 -4.97
CA THR A 377 -8.53 15.87 -3.57
C THR A 377 -9.54 16.57 -2.69
N PHE A 378 -10.31 15.80 -1.93
CA PHE A 378 -11.28 16.32 -0.98
C PHE A 378 -10.65 16.33 0.41
N VAL A 379 -10.65 17.49 1.04
CA VAL A 379 -10.15 17.69 2.40
C VAL A 379 -11.36 17.79 3.33
N VAL A 380 -11.53 16.80 4.20
CA VAL A 380 -12.69 16.68 5.09
C VAL A 380 -12.22 16.79 6.53
N LYS A 381 -12.90 17.57 7.37
CA LYS A 381 -12.60 17.60 8.81
C LYS A 381 -12.92 16.25 9.43
N ALA A 382 -11.99 15.72 10.23
CA ALA A 382 -12.23 14.53 11.02
C ALA A 382 -13.28 14.85 12.10
N GLY A 383 -14.45 14.23 12.00
CA GLY A 383 -15.50 14.34 13.00
C GLY A 383 -16.64 13.36 12.78
N ARG A 384 -17.68 13.48 13.60
CA ARG A 384 -18.94 12.74 13.45
C ARG A 384 -19.90 13.38 12.43
N GLU A 385 -19.63 14.61 12.03
CA GLU A 385 -20.35 15.33 10.99
C GLU A 385 -19.47 15.46 9.76
N PHE A 386 -20.07 15.35 8.58
CA PHE A 386 -19.34 15.58 7.34
C PHE A 386 -19.17 17.07 7.11
N VAL A 387 -17.91 17.53 7.10
CA VAL A 387 -17.57 18.91 6.76
C VAL A 387 -16.46 18.90 5.71
N LEU A 388 -16.83 19.21 4.47
CA LEU A 388 -15.87 19.43 3.38
C LEU A 388 -15.21 20.80 3.58
N GLU A 389 -13.92 20.79 3.87
CA GLU A 389 -13.12 22.00 4.06
C GLU A 389 -12.68 22.58 2.71
N ALA A 390 -12.20 21.72 1.81
CA ALA A 390 -11.68 22.13 0.52
C ALA A 390 -11.79 21.03 -0.53
N GLU A 391 -11.92 21.44 -1.79
CA GLU A 391 -11.74 20.59 -2.96
C GLU A 391 -10.58 21.17 -3.79
N ASN A 392 -9.57 20.34 -4.05
CA ASN A 392 -8.38 20.71 -4.80
C ASN A 392 -8.29 19.89 -6.07
N ARG A 393 -7.55 20.37 -7.07
CA ARG A 393 -7.35 19.63 -8.33
C ARG A 393 -5.91 19.72 -8.82
N LEU A 394 -5.34 18.55 -9.15
CA LEU A 394 -4.11 18.39 -9.92
C LEU A 394 -4.39 17.60 -11.20
N GLU A 395 -3.53 17.75 -12.19
CA GLU A 395 -3.60 17.07 -13.48
C GLU A 395 -3.30 15.56 -13.36
N ASP A 396 -3.79 14.78 -14.32
CA ASP A 396 -3.50 13.35 -14.54
C ASP A 396 -3.93 12.36 -13.45
N GLY A 397 -4.51 12.81 -12.33
CA GLY A 397 -5.22 11.96 -11.37
C GLY A 397 -4.36 11.04 -10.51
N PHE A 398 -4.96 10.48 -9.46
CA PHE A 398 -4.25 9.69 -8.46
C PHE A 398 -4.56 8.20 -8.54
N MET A 399 -3.50 7.40 -8.51
CA MET A 399 -3.56 5.96 -8.21
C MET A 399 -2.83 5.64 -6.91
N ALA A 400 -1.74 6.37 -6.65
CA ALA A 400 -0.94 6.31 -5.45
C ALA A 400 -1.58 7.05 -4.28
N SER A 401 -1.28 6.61 -3.06
CA SER A 401 -1.73 7.30 -1.84
C SER A 401 -0.76 8.44 -1.49
N PRO A 402 -1.22 9.54 -0.87
CA PRO A 402 -0.35 10.61 -0.41
C PRO A 402 0.68 10.14 0.63
N ALA A 403 1.81 10.84 0.70
CA ALA A 403 2.67 10.85 1.88
C ALA A 403 2.65 12.22 2.55
N VAL A 404 2.87 12.26 3.85
CA VAL A 404 3.01 13.50 4.63
C VAL A 404 4.42 13.55 5.18
N SER A 405 5.09 14.68 4.98
CA SER A 405 6.42 14.94 5.53
C SER A 405 6.48 16.41 5.92
N ASP A 406 6.74 16.67 7.20
CA ASP A 406 6.66 18.00 7.81
C ASP A 406 5.27 18.61 7.53
N ASP A 407 5.22 19.89 7.20
CA ASP A 407 3.99 20.59 6.82
C ASP A 407 3.70 20.49 5.32
N SER A 408 4.07 19.36 4.68
CA SER A 408 3.89 19.15 3.26
C SER A 408 3.24 17.82 2.91
N LEU A 409 2.45 17.84 1.85
CA LEU A 409 1.96 16.63 1.17
C LEU A 409 2.87 16.33 -0.01
N ILE A 410 3.29 15.07 -0.10
CA ILE A 410 3.95 14.54 -1.29
C ILE A 410 2.92 13.74 -2.06
N LEU A 411 2.51 14.27 -3.23
CA LEU A 411 1.44 13.73 -4.04
C LEU A 411 1.98 13.19 -5.36
N ARG A 412 1.66 11.93 -5.68
CA ARG A 412 2.01 11.30 -6.95
C ARG A 412 0.75 11.17 -7.82
N THR A 413 0.68 11.94 -8.90
CA THR A 413 -0.30 11.71 -9.96
C THR A 413 0.21 10.64 -10.91
N ARG A 414 -0.57 10.27 -11.95
CA ARG A 414 -0.13 9.26 -12.92
C ARG A 414 1.18 9.61 -13.65
N THR A 415 1.55 10.88 -13.71
CA THR A 415 2.65 11.39 -14.54
C THR A 415 3.65 12.27 -13.78
N HIS A 416 3.30 12.81 -12.61
CA HIS A 416 4.12 13.76 -11.88
C HIS A 416 4.16 13.46 -10.37
N LEU A 417 5.22 13.94 -9.74
CA LEU A 417 5.36 14.05 -8.30
C LEU A 417 5.29 15.54 -7.91
N TYR A 418 4.56 15.84 -6.85
CA TYR A 418 4.38 17.20 -6.32
C TYR A 418 4.79 17.23 -4.85
N ARG A 419 5.34 18.38 -4.43
CA ARG A 419 5.33 18.79 -3.03
C ARG A 419 4.39 19.96 -2.85
N ILE A 420 3.34 19.73 -2.07
CA ILE A 420 2.35 20.74 -1.73
C ILE A 420 2.65 21.25 -0.32
N ALA A 421 2.94 22.55 -0.19
CA ALA A 421 3.23 23.22 1.08
C ALA A 421 2.91 24.71 0.98
N ARG A 422 2.53 25.31 2.12
CA ARG A 422 2.35 26.78 2.24
C ARG A 422 3.66 27.52 1.92
N PRO A 423 3.62 28.79 1.47
CA PRO A 423 4.76 29.63 1.03
C PRO A 423 5.91 29.80 2.01
#